data_AF-A0AAV6BGY9-F1
#
_entry.id   AF-A0AAV6BGY9-F1
#
_cell.length_a   1.000
_cell.length_b   1.000
_cell.length_c   1.000
_cell.angle_alpha   90.00
_cell.angle_beta   90.00
_cell.angle_gamma   90.00
#
_symmetry.space_group_name_H-M   'P 1'
#
loop_
_entity.id
_entity.type
_entity.pdbx_description
1 polymer ?
#
loop_
_entity_poly.entity_id
_entity_poly.type
_entity_poly.pdbx_seq_one_letter_code
_entity_poly.pdbx_strand_id
1 'polypeptide(L)'
;MDDIKRGRTDFLKYLETHDPQFLIWDVPPPYDHNWAFLQLVRSSRAMEGRVVIVTTTNKLALERFVGPTDAVEIFTKPYDVEVLIDRITRTVNSA
;
A
#
# COMPACT_ATOMS: atom_id res chain seq x y z
N MET A 1 -0.28 5.50 10.50
CA MET A 1 -1.53 5.12 9.80
C MET A 1 -2.76 5.85 10.35
N ASP A 2 -2.74 6.21 11.62
CA ASP A 2 -3.87 6.78 12.36
C ASP A 2 -4.16 8.28 12.09
N ASP A 3 -3.26 9.01 11.42
CA ASP A 3 -3.44 10.44 11.07
C ASP A 3 -4.06 10.65 9.68
N ILE A 4 -3.77 9.78 8.72
CA ILE A 4 -4.40 9.79 7.39
C ILE A 4 -5.87 9.35 7.50
N LYS A 5 -6.13 8.28 8.27
CA LYS A 5 -7.50 7.81 8.57
C LYS A 5 -8.33 8.80 9.38
N ARG A 6 -7.69 9.73 10.11
CA ARG A 6 -8.36 10.77 10.91
C ARG A 6 -8.32 12.17 10.27
N GLY A 7 -7.86 12.29 9.02
CA GLY A 7 -7.79 13.57 8.30
C GLY A 7 -6.83 14.60 8.92
N ARG A 8 -5.87 14.18 9.76
CA ARG A 8 -4.91 15.07 10.44
C ARG A 8 -3.70 15.43 9.56
N THR A 9 -3.46 14.64 8.52
CA THR A 9 -2.66 15.05 7.36
C THR A 9 -3.57 14.99 6.16
N ASP A 10 -3.72 16.10 5.45
CA ASP A 10 -4.36 16.11 4.14
C ASP A 10 -3.48 15.27 3.21
N PHE A 11 -3.83 14.00 3.08
CA PHE A 11 -3.10 13.02 2.28
C PHE A 11 -2.99 13.48 0.82
N LEU A 12 -4.02 14.17 0.31
CA LEU A 12 -4.02 14.73 -1.04
C LEU A 12 -2.99 15.85 -1.14
N LYS A 13 -2.98 16.79 -0.19
CA LYS A 13 -1.95 17.83 -0.13
C LYS A 13 -0.53 17.27 -0.01
N TYR A 14 -0.35 16.16 0.73
CA TYR A 14 0.94 15.50 0.84
C TYR A 14 1.41 14.95 -0.52
N LEU A 15 0.50 14.29 -1.26
CA LEU A 15 0.77 13.80 -2.61
C LEU A 15 1.08 14.93 -3.58
N GLU A 16 0.32 16.02 -3.54
CA GLU A 16 0.55 17.20 -4.39
C GLU A 16 1.90 17.87 -4.10
N THR A 17 2.29 17.95 -2.82
CA THR A 17 3.52 18.63 -2.41
C THR A 17 4.78 17.83 -2.77
N HIS A 18 4.74 16.50 -2.64
CA HIS A 18 5.93 15.66 -2.77
C HIS A 18 5.97 14.85 -4.06
N ASP A 19 4.87 14.80 -4.80
CA ASP A 19 4.68 14.06 -6.05
C ASP A 19 5.32 12.65 -6.09
N PRO A 20 5.07 11.78 -5.10
CA PRO A 20 5.70 10.47 -5.05
C PRO A 20 5.20 9.55 -6.17
N GLN A 21 6.11 9.01 -6.98
CA GLN A 21 5.76 8.03 -8.02
C GLN A 21 5.36 6.66 -7.44
N PHE A 22 5.89 6.32 -6.26
CA PHE A 22 5.66 5.05 -5.58
C PHE A 22 5.20 5.26 -4.14
N LEU A 23 4.22 4.48 -3.70
CA LEU A 23 3.71 4.46 -2.33
C LEU A 23 3.77 3.05 -1.77
N ILE A 24 4.22 2.93 -0.53
CA ILE A 24 4.12 1.68 0.23
C ILE A 24 2.92 1.81 1.17
N TRP A 25 1.96 0.88 1.05
CA TRP A 25 0.71 0.93 1.80
C TRP A 25 0.46 -0.38 2.54
N ASP A 26 0.47 -0.32 3.87
CA ASP A 26 0.16 -1.49 4.69
C ASP A 26 -1.35 -1.70 4.87
N VAL A 27 -1.80 -2.94 4.74
CA VAL A 27 -3.19 -3.36 4.96
C VAL A 27 -3.23 -4.34 6.14
N PRO A 28 -3.55 -3.84 7.35
CA PRO A 28 -3.74 -4.69 8.53
C PRO A 28 -5.19 -5.20 8.61
N PRO A 29 -5.48 -6.16 9.51
CA PRO A 29 -6.86 -6.44 9.90
C PRO A 29 -7.57 -5.20 10.48
N PRO A 30 -8.90 -5.07 10.34
CA PRO A 30 -9.81 -5.91 9.55
C PRO A 30 -9.62 -5.70 8.04
N TYR A 31 -9.45 -6.81 7.31
CA TYR A 31 -8.95 -6.79 5.92
C TYR A 31 -9.97 -6.26 4.91
N ASP A 32 -11.23 -6.64 5.06
CA ASP A 32 -12.35 -6.15 4.26
C ASP A 32 -12.43 -4.61 4.27
N HIS A 33 -12.43 -4.01 5.46
CA HIS A 33 -12.56 -2.58 5.65
C HIS A 33 -11.32 -1.82 5.18
N ASN A 34 -10.13 -2.26 5.58
CA ASN A 34 -8.89 -1.57 5.23
C ASN A 34 -8.56 -1.70 3.74
N TRP A 35 -8.93 -2.82 3.11
CA TRP A 35 -8.83 -2.97 1.67
C TRP A 35 -9.81 -2.08 0.92
N ALA A 36 -11.07 -2.03 1.34
CA ALA A 36 -12.06 -1.14 0.72
C ALA A 36 -11.61 0.34 0.78
N PHE A 37 -11.02 0.76 1.90
CA PHE A 37 -10.45 2.10 2.02
C PHE A 37 -9.29 2.33 1.04
N LEU A 38 -8.38 1.37 0.90
CA LEU A 38 -7.31 1.44 -0.10
C LEU A 38 -7.88 1.55 -1.53
N GLN A 39 -8.91 0.77 -1.88
CA GLN A 39 -9.54 0.85 -3.20
C GLN A 39 -10.15 2.23 -3.47
N LEU A 40 -10.79 2.83 -2.45
CA LEU A 40 -11.30 4.20 -2.53
C LEU A 40 -10.18 5.23 -2.75
N VAL A 41 -9.04 5.07 -2.07
CA VAL A 41 -7.89 5.96 -2.28
C VAL A 41 -7.31 5.79 -3.69
N ARG A 42 -7.16 4.55 -4.16
CA ARG A 42 -6.62 4.24 -5.50
C ARG A 42 -7.50 4.75 -6.64
N SER A 43 -8.81 4.89 -6.43
CA SER A 43 -9.72 5.47 -7.43
C SER A 43 -9.72 7.00 -7.47
N SER A 44 -9.01 7.66 -6.55
CA SER A 44 -8.91 9.12 -6.54
C SER A 44 -7.97 9.64 -7.62
N ARG A 45 -8.30 10.81 -8.18
CA ARG A 45 -7.49 11.49 -9.20
C ARG A 45 -6.05 11.75 -8.74
N ALA A 46 -5.85 12.01 -7.45
CA ALA A 46 -4.52 12.26 -6.88
C ALA A 46 -3.58 11.05 -6.96
N MET A 47 -4.12 9.85 -7.22
CA MET A 47 -3.38 8.61 -7.39
C MET A 47 -3.14 8.23 -8.86
N GLU A 48 -3.65 9.01 -9.83
CA GLU A 48 -3.40 8.77 -11.25
C GLU A 48 -1.89 8.77 -11.55
N GLY A 49 -1.42 7.74 -12.26
CA GLY A 49 0.00 7.58 -12.60
C GLY A 49 0.90 7.13 -11.45
N ARG A 50 0.39 7.02 -10.22
CA ARG A 50 1.16 6.55 -9.05
C ARG A 50 1.04 5.06 -8.86
N VAL A 51 2.13 4.43 -8.45
CA VAL A 51 2.18 2.99 -8.14
C VAL A 51 2.03 2.77 -6.65
N VAL A 52 1.12 1.87 -6.25
CA VAL A 52 0.94 1.46 -4.86
C VAL A 52 1.45 0.04 -4.67
N ILE A 53 2.46 -0.12 -3.82
CA ILE A 53 2.98 -1.40 -3.35
C ILE A 53 2.29 -1.71 -2.03
N VAL A 54 1.43 -2.73 -2.04
CA VAL A 54 0.67 -3.13 -0.86
C VAL A 54 1.47 -4.11 -0.01
N THR A 55 1.47 -3.90 1.30
CA THR A 55 2.07 -4.82 2.27
C THR A 55 1.01 -5.34 3.25
N THR A 56 1.26 -6.50 3.86
CA THR A 56 0.45 -7.01 4.97
C THR A 56 1.24 -8.01 5.80
N THR A 57 0.81 -8.27 7.03
CA THR A 57 1.42 -9.29 7.91
C THR A 57 0.82 -10.69 7.72
N ASN A 58 -0.30 -10.81 7.00
CA ASN A 58 -0.90 -12.11 6.70
C ASN A 58 -1.61 -12.06 5.34
N LYS A 59 -0.87 -12.40 4.28
CA LYS A 59 -1.35 -12.36 2.90
C LYS A 59 -2.45 -13.38 2.67
N LEU A 60 -2.27 -14.60 3.18
CA LEU A 60 -3.28 -15.65 3.03
C LEU A 60 -4.61 -15.23 3.66
N ALA A 61 -4.58 -14.59 4.83
CA ALA A 61 -5.78 -14.08 5.47
C ALA A 61 -6.40 -12.92 4.69
N LEU A 62 -5.59 -11.96 4.21
CA LEU A 62 -6.07 -10.88 3.35
C LEU A 62 -6.81 -11.43 2.12
N GLU A 63 -6.19 -12.35 1.38
CA GLU A 63 -6.73 -12.88 0.12
C GLU A 63 -8.03 -13.67 0.31
N ARG A 64 -8.30 -14.21 1.50
CA ARG A 64 -9.61 -14.82 1.82
C ARG A 64 -10.76 -13.81 1.80
N PHE A 65 -10.48 -12.53 2.07
CA PHE A 65 -11.51 -11.48 2.07
C PHE A 65 -11.61 -10.77 0.72
N VAL A 66 -10.49 -10.63 -0.01
CA VAL A 66 -10.40 -9.71 -1.16
C VAL A 66 -10.04 -10.39 -2.48
N GLY A 67 -9.84 -11.71 -2.46
CA GLY A 67 -9.32 -12.48 -3.59
C GLY A 67 -7.79 -12.37 -3.73
N PRO A 68 -7.19 -12.98 -4.77
CA PRO A 68 -5.75 -12.93 -4.99
C PRO A 68 -5.21 -11.51 -5.13
N THR A 69 -4.05 -11.23 -4.55
CA THR A 69 -3.42 -9.90 -4.60
C THR A 69 -1.93 -9.99 -4.88
N ASP A 70 -1.37 -8.88 -5.34
CA ASP A 70 0.05 -8.70 -5.50
C ASP A 70 0.74 -8.20 -4.21
N ALA A 71 0.01 -8.15 -3.08
CA ALA A 71 0.53 -7.69 -1.80
C ALA A 71 1.75 -8.50 -1.36
N VAL A 72 2.70 -7.81 -0.72
CA VAL A 72 3.91 -8.38 -0.14
C VAL A 72 3.65 -8.69 1.32
N GLU A 73 3.88 -9.94 1.71
CA GLU A 73 3.78 -10.34 3.11
C GLU A 73 5.07 -9.95 3.85
N ILE A 74 4.96 -9.24 4.97
CA ILE A 74 6.07 -8.74 5.78
C ILE A 74 5.83 -9.13 7.25
N PHE A 75 6.76 -9.87 7.85
CA PHE A 75 6.71 -10.37 9.24
C PHE A 75 7.68 -9.66 10.18
N THR A 76 8.31 -8.55 9.77
CA THR A 76 9.35 -7.81 10.52
C THR A 76 10.66 -8.58 10.76
N LYS A 77 10.93 -9.63 9.99
CA LYS A 77 12.22 -10.33 9.98
C LYS A 77 13.23 -9.56 9.13
N PRO A 78 14.55 -9.69 9.40
CA PRO A 78 15.59 -8.98 8.64
C PRO A 78 15.47 -9.18 7.11
N TYR A 79 15.10 -10.38 6.68
CA TYR A 79 14.93 -10.75 5.27
C TYR A 79 13.71 -10.12 4.59
N ASP A 80 12.71 -9.65 5.34
CA ASP A 80 11.50 -9.08 4.75
C ASP A 80 11.78 -7.70 4.12
N VAL A 81 12.78 -6.99 4.64
CA VAL A 81 13.25 -5.72 4.05
C VAL A 81 13.89 -5.97 2.69
N GLU A 82 14.67 -7.04 2.56
CA GLU A 82 15.28 -7.44 1.28
C GLU A 82 14.20 -7.79 0.25
N VAL A 83 13.17 -8.56 0.65
CA VAL A 83 12.02 -8.89 -0.21
C VAL A 83 11.28 -7.63 -0.66
N LEU A 84 11.07 -6.66 0.23
CA LEU A 84 10.43 -5.39 -0.10
C LEU A 84 11.30 -4.57 -1.07
N ILE A 85 12.62 -4.48 -0.83
CA ILE A 85 13.57 -3.79 -1.72
C ILE A 85 13.56 -4.43 -3.11
N ASP A 86 13.60 -5.76 -3.20
CA ASP A 86 13.54 -6.49 -4.46
C ASP A 86 12.26 -6.17 -5.22
N ARG A 87 11.12 -6.14 -4.52
CA ARG A 87 9.84 -5.81 -5.14
C ARG A 87 9.80 -4.37 -5.65
N ILE A 88 10.22 -3.41 -4.82
CA ILE A 88 10.32 -1.99 -5.20
C ILE A 88 11.21 -1.84 -6.44
N THR A 89 12.40 -2.44 -6.42
CA THR A 89 13.38 -2.36 -7.51
C THR A 89 12.81 -2.90 -8.82
N ARG A 90 12.13 -4.05 -8.77
CA ARG A 90 11.47 -4.61 -9.97
C ARG A 90 10.37 -3.69 -10.49
N THR A 91 9.53 -3.17 -9.60
CA THR A 91 8.41 -2.31 -9.98
C THR A 91 8.89 -0.99 -10.58
N VAL A 92 9.93 -0.37 -10.03
CA VAL A 92 10.57 0.83 -10.57
C VAL A 92 11.17 0.58 -11.96
N ASN A 93 11.83 -0.55 -12.17
CA ASN A 93 12.47 -0.86 -13.45
C ASN A 93 11.49 -1.32 -14.55
N SER A 94 10.23 -1.55 -14.20
CA SER A 94 9.18 -2.01 -15.13
C SER A 94 8.13 -0.93 -15.47
N ALA A 95 8.20 0.23 -14.82
CA ALA A 95 7.32 1.38 -15.03
C ALA A 95 7.95 2.37 -16.02
#